data_AF-A0A101C9H8-F1
#
_entry.id   AF-A0A101C9H8-F1
#
_cell.length_a   1.000
_cell.length_b   1.000
_cell.length_c   1.000
_cell.angle_alpha   90.00
_cell.angle_beta   90.00
_cell.angle_gamma   90.00
#
_symmetry.space_group_name_H-M   'P 1'
#
loop_
_entity.id
_entity.type
_entity.pdbx_description
1 polymer ?
#
loop_
_entity_poly.entity_id
_entity_poly.type
_entity_poly.pdbx_seq_one_letter_code
_entity_poly.pdbx_strand_id
1 'polypeptide(L)' 'MEKEEKIWELLEMCYYGHIDQVKRLVEEGVNVNAIGDNGMSPLDAAKEGENNEIVDYLLSVGAEEKLDSLD' A
#
# COMPACT_ATOMS: atom_id res chain seq x y z
N MET A 1 6.95 -5.30 15.76
CA MET A 1 8.25 -4.79 15.29
C MET A 1 8.46 -5.10 13.81
N GLU A 2 8.97 -6.26 13.39
CA GLU A 2 9.29 -6.49 11.94
C GLU A 2 8.08 -6.38 10.99
N LYS A 3 6.89 -6.81 11.40
CA LYS A 3 5.68 -6.68 10.56
C LYS A 3 5.16 -5.26 10.44
N GLU A 4 5.35 -4.41 11.44
CA GLU A 4 4.91 -3.01 11.44
C GLU A 4 5.88 -2.14 10.63
N GLU A 5 7.18 -2.44 10.71
CA GLU A 5 8.22 -1.78 9.91
C GLU A 5 7.99 -1.95 8.40
N LYS A 6 7.66 -3.17 7.95
CA LYS A 6 7.37 -3.43 6.53
C LYS A 6 6.10 -2.76 6.02
N ILE A 7 5.12 -2.49 6.89
CA ILE A 7 3.92 -1.74 6.51
C ILE A 7 4.33 -0.29 6.22
N TRP A 8 5.10 0.33 7.12
CA TRP A 8 5.60 1.68 6.90
C TRP A 8 6.46 1.79 5.64
N GLU A 9 7.35 0.83 5.42
CA GLU A 9 8.17 0.77 4.20
C GLU A 9 7.29 0.70 2.95
N LEU A 10 6.26 -0.15 2.95
CA LEU A 10 5.31 -0.23 1.83
C LEU A 10 4.59 1.11 1.60
N LEU A 11 4.13 1.79 2.66
CA LEU A 11 3.48 3.11 2.55
C LEU A 11 4.42 4.14 1.93
N GLU A 12 5.68 4.20 2.39
CA GLU A 12 6.70 5.12 1.87
C GLU A 12 7.00 4.87 0.39
N MET A 13 7.15 3.60 0.00
CA MET A 13 7.38 3.22 -1.40
C MET A 13 6.18 3.55 -2.30
N CYS A 14 4.96 3.41 -1.78
CA CYS A 14 3.74 3.79 -2.48
C CYS A 14 3.64 5.31 -2.67
N TYR A 15 3.99 6.09 -1.64
CA TYR A 15 3.97 7.55 -1.69
C TYR A 15 5.04 8.14 -2.62
N TYR A 16 6.26 7.59 -2.63
CA TYR A 16 7.36 8.12 -3.45
C TYR A 16 7.46 7.52 -4.87
N GLY A 17 6.61 6.56 -5.24
CA GLY A 17 6.58 6.05 -6.62
C GLY A 17 7.58 4.91 -6.89
N HIS A 18 7.98 4.16 -5.87
CA HIS A 18 8.99 3.12 -5.96
C HIS A 18 8.42 1.74 -6.32
N ILE A 19 7.85 1.60 -7.53
CA ILE A 19 7.10 0.39 -7.97
C ILE A 19 7.85 -0.94 -7.80
N ASP A 20 9.16 -0.99 -8.09
CA ASP A 20 9.95 -2.22 -7.94
C ASP A 20 10.09 -2.64 -6.48
N GLN A 21 10.10 -1.69 -5.55
CA GLN A 21 10.15 -1.98 -4.11
C GLN A 21 8.77 -2.42 -3.61
N VAL A 22 7.72 -1.76 -4.08
CA VAL A 22 6.32 -2.17 -3.81
C VAL A 22 6.10 -3.62 -4.20
N LYS A 23 6.48 -4.01 -5.43
CA LYS A 23 6.36 -5.40 -5.91
C LYS A 23 7.10 -6.40 -5.01
N ARG A 24 8.35 -6.10 -4.63
CA ARG A 24 9.12 -6.96 -3.72
C ARG A 24 8.45 -7.13 -2.36
N LEU A 25 7.97 -6.04 -1.75
CA LEU A 25 7.31 -6.09 -0.44
C LEU A 25 6.00 -6.90 -0.51
N VAL A 26 5.24 -6.78 -1.59
CA VAL A 26 4.04 -7.59 -1.82
C VAL A 26 4.41 -9.08 -1.98
N GLU A 27 5.46 -9.41 -2.71
CA GLU A 27 5.98 -10.78 -2.86
C GLU A 27 6.48 -11.39 -1.55
N GLU A 28 6.98 -10.56 -0.62
CA GLU A 28 7.35 -10.96 0.74
C GLU A 28 6.15 -11.23 1.66
N GLY A 29 4.92 -11.05 1.16
CA GLY A 29 3.68 -11.33 1.88
C GLY A 29 3.22 -10.20 2.81
N VAL A 30 3.67 -8.97 2.56
CA VAL A 30 3.10 -7.79 3.24
C VAL A 30 1.63 -7.65 2.84
N ASN A 31 0.77 -7.40 3.83
CA ASN A 31 -0.66 -7.20 3.58
C ASN A 31 -0.87 -5.86 2.84
N VAL A 32 -1.33 -5.94 1.58
CA VAL A 32 -1.64 -4.78 0.73
C VAL A 32 -2.76 -3.89 1.27
N ASN A 33 -3.56 -4.40 2.20
CA ASN A 33 -4.63 -3.68 2.91
C ASN A 33 -4.24 -3.32 4.35
N ALA A 34 -2.95 -3.41 4.71
CA ALA A 34 -2.49 -2.98 6.02
C ALA A 34 -2.70 -1.47 6.20
N ILE A 35 -3.09 -1.07 7.40
CA ILE A 35 -3.23 0.33 7.77
C ILE A 35 -2.06 0.71 8.67
N GLY A 36 -1.31 1.75 8.28
CA GLY A 36 -0.25 2.30 9.12
C GLY A 36 -0.83 3.08 10.31
N ASP A 37 0.04 3.46 11.25
CA ASP A 37 -0.36 4.23 12.44
C ASP A 37 -0.95 5.61 12.12
N ASN A 38 -0.68 6.12 10.91
CA ASN A 38 -1.25 7.35 10.37
C ASN A 38 -2.66 7.17 9.76
N GLY A 39 -3.21 5.95 9.79
CA GLY A 39 -4.51 5.63 9.21
C GLY A 39 -4.51 5.45 7.69
N MET A 40 -3.35 5.40 7.04
CA MET A 40 -3.24 5.23 5.60
C MET A 40 -3.06 3.76 5.20
N SER A 41 -3.74 3.36 4.12
CA SER A 41 -3.42 2.14 3.37
C SER A 41 -2.32 2.40 2.32
N PRO A 42 -1.67 1.36 1.78
CA PRO A 42 -0.78 1.48 0.62
C PRO A 42 -1.45 2.19 -0.57
N LEU A 43 -2.74 1.94 -0.77
CA LEU A 43 -3.50 2.56 -1.85
C LEU A 43 -3.71 4.07 -1.60
N ASP A 44 -3.99 4.47 -0.36
CA ASP A 44 -4.09 5.90 0.01
C ASP A 44 -2.76 6.61 -0.21
N ALA A 45 -1.66 6.01 0.24
CA ALA A 45 -0.31 6.55 0.05
C ALA A 45 0.05 6.70 -1.44
N ALA A 46 -0.29 5.71 -2.27
CA ALA A 46 -0.07 5.77 -3.72
C ALA A 46 -0.89 6.89 -4.39
N LYS A 47 -2.14 7.09 -3.95
CA LYS A 47 -3.01 8.18 -4.43
C LYS A 47 -2.50 9.55 -4.00
N GLU A 48 -2.07 9.70 -2.75
CA GLU A 48 -1.51 10.96 -2.22
C GLU A 48 -0.21 11.33 -2.94
N GLY A 49 0.62 10.34 -3.25
CA GLY A 49 1.85 10.51 -4.04
C GLY A 49 1.64 10.65 -5.55
N GLU A 50 0.39 10.66 -6.03
CA GLU A 50 0.03 10.72 -7.46
C GLU A 50 0.62 9.58 -8.33
N ASN A 51 0.91 8.42 -7.73
CA ASN A 51 1.57 7.29 -8.36
C ASN A 51 0.58 6.30 -8.99
N ASN A 52 -0.03 6.69 -10.13
CA ASN A 52 -1.05 5.88 -10.81
C ASN A 52 -0.60 4.45 -11.17
N GLU A 53 0.68 4.25 -11.53
CA GLU A 53 1.20 2.89 -11.81
C GLU A 53 1.13 1.98 -10.58
N ILE A 54 1.40 2.54 -9.40
CA ILE A 54 1.31 1.80 -8.13
C ILE A 54 -0.14 1.58 -7.75
N VAL A 55 -1.02 2.56 -7.97
CA VAL A 55 -2.47 2.40 -7.77
C VAL A 55 -2.99 1.22 -8.60
N ASP A 56 -2.69 1.18 -9.89
CA ASP A 56 -3.12 0.10 -10.78
C ASP A 56 -2.55 -1.25 -10.33
N TYR A 57 -1.28 -1.29 -9.92
CA TYR A 57 -0.65 -2.50 -9.41
C TYR A 57 -1.33 -3.00 -8.13
N LEU A 58 -1.52 -2.14 -7.13
CA LEU A 58 -2.16 -2.49 -5.85
C LEU A 58 -3.58 -3.01 -6.06
N LEU A 59 -4.38 -2.35 -6.91
CA LEU A 59 -5.72 -2.83 -7.28
C LEU A 59 -5.66 -4.21 -7.98
N SER A 60 -4.65 -4.44 -8.82
CA SER A 60 -4.49 -5.73 -9.52
C SER A 60 -4.16 -6.90 -8.58
N VAL A 61 -3.57 -6.61 -7.42
CA VAL A 61 -3.24 -7.61 -6.38
C VAL A 61 -4.26 -7.66 -5.24
N GLY A 62 -5.40 -6.98 -5.40
CA GLY A 62 -6.52 -7.06 -4.45
C GLY A 62 -6.50 -6.03 -3.32
N ALA A 63 -5.84 -4.89 -3.51
CA ALA A 63 -6.00 -3.76 -2.61
C ALA A 63 -7.44 -3.19 -2.70
N GLU A 64 -8.03 -2.87 -1.56
CA GLU A 64 -9.40 -2.36 -1.47
C GLU A 64 -9.43 -0.83 -1.51
N GLU A 65 -10.30 -0.26 -2.35
CA GLU A 65 -10.41 1.20 -2.52
C GLU A 65 -10.95 1.93 -1.29
N LYS A 66 -11.64 1.20 -0.40
CA LYS A 66 -12.10 1.64 0.91
C LYS A 66 -12.82 0.48 1.60
N LEU A 67 -12.59 0.30 2.90
CA LEU A 67 -13.54 -0.35 3.82
C LEU A 67 -14.76 0.57 4.05
N ASP A 68 -15.48 0.93 2.99
CA ASP A 68 -16.84 1.50 3.09
C ASP A 68 -17.84 0.37 2.87
N SER A 69 -17.87 -0.61 3.78
CA SER A 69 -19.10 -1.35 4.08
C SER A 69 -19.75 -0.72 5.31
N LEU A 70 -20.39 0.43 5.08
CA LEU A 70 -21.57 0.77 5.87
C LEU A 70 -22.71 -0.13 5.40
N ASP A 71 -22.78 -1.33 5.98
CA ASP A 71 -24.02 -2.13 6.11
C ASP A 71 -24.11 -2.66 7.55
#